data_AF-A0A9E1LXV2-F1
#
_entry.id   AF-A0A9E1LXV2-F1
#
_cell.length_a   1.000
_cell.length_b   1.000
_cell.length_c   1.000
_cell.angle_alpha   90.00
_cell.angle_beta   90.00
_cell.angle_gamma   90.00
#
_symmetry.space_group_name_H-M   'P 1'
#
loop_
_entity.id
_entity.type
_entity.pdbx_description
1 polymer ?
#
loop_
_entity_poly.entity_id
_entity_poly.type
_entity_poly.pdbx_seq_one_letter_code
_entity_poly.pdbx_strand_id
1 'polypeptide(L)'
;EVETTGAVLASETDTEVVAHVITSYLDGGDDPQTATSKTLKRLQGAFSLGILFADNPDLMIAARRGTPLAIGFGEGEMFIGSDALALAPLTRQIMYLEDGDWAVITGAGATVFDEADAEITRPVRKTEVSGEAVGKGGYDHFMLKEIYEQPQVIGDTLHSYVNPATRQVGLPDMDIDLSSVSKVTIIACGTSYYAGLVAKYWIESHARVPVEVDVASEFRYRAAAMPGNGLALFISQSGETLDTLAALRYARGEGQKILSIVNVPESTIARESDAVLQTYAGPEVGVASTKAMTTQLTVLACLTIALGRAKDSIDHDREASLVGALAEVPARAADVLNHDEHLRELAKEISDARDVLYLGRGVSYPVALEGALKLKEISYIHAEGYAAGEMKHGPIALIDDGVPVIVIAPKDELFEKTASNMQEVIARGGRVIFISDTDGAAVLGKLAAGVVALPVVDAFVTPILNMIPVQLLAYHTAVLKGTDVDQPRNLAKSVTVE
;
A
#
# COMPACT_ATOMS: atom_id res chain seq x y z
N GLU A 1 -38.64 0.98 -4.12
CA GLU A 1 -39.23 -0.28 -4.63
C GLU A 1 -39.56 -1.25 -3.51
N VAL A 2 -38.57 -1.64 -2.71
CA VAL A 2 -38.79 -2.53 -1.54
C VAL A 2 -39.87 -1.95 -0.60
N GLU A 3 -39.84 -0.65 -0.31
CA GLU A 3 -40.89 -0.02 0.50
C GLU A 3 -42.29 -0.05 -0.17
N THR A 4 -42.34 -0.03 -1.51
CA THR A 4 -43.61 -0.05 -2.25
C THR A 4 -44.25 -1.44 -2.27
N THR A 5 -43.50 -2.50 -1.97
CA THR A 5 -44.04 -3.86 -1.77
C THR A 5 -44.51 -4.10 -0.32
N GLY A 6 -44.40 -3.08 0.55
CA GLY A 6 -44.82 -3.14 1.95
C GLY A 6 -43.76 -3.71 2.91
N ALA A 7 -42.55 -3.97 2.43
CA ALA A 7 -41.43 -4.35 3.29
C ALA A 7 -40.96 -3.16 4.13
N VAL A 8 -40.62 -3.43 5.39
CA VAL A 8 -40.09 -2.43 6.34
C VAL A 8 -38.60 -2.66 6.47
N LEU A 9 -37.81 -1.68 6.04
CA LEU A 9 -36.36 -1.67 6.24
C LEU A 9 -36.05 -1.40 7.72
N ALA A 10 -35.20 -2.22 8.30
CA ALA A 10 -34.74 -2.13 9.68
C ALA A 10 -33.40 -1.39 9.82
N SER A 11 -32.71 -1.11 8.71
CA SER A 11 -31.43 -0.43 8.64
C SER A 11 -31.41 0.64 7.54
N GLU A 12 -30.36 1.46 7.55
CA GLU A 12 -30.06 2.43 6.49
C GLU A 12 -29.05 1.84 5.47
N THR A 13 -28.83 0.52 5.49
CA THR A 13 -27.84 -0.13 4.62
C THR A 13 -28.43 -0.48 3.26
N ASP A 14 -27.64 -0.29 2.22
CA ASP A 14 -27.93 -0.79 0.87
C ASP A 14 -28.02 -2.32 0.81
N THR A 15 -27.23 -3.01 1.64
CA THR A 15 -27.18 -4.48 1.74
C THR A 15 -28.53 -5.08 2.12
N GLU A 16 -29.31 -4.41 2.97
CA GLU A 16 -30.65 -4.87 3.35
C GLU A 16 -31.62 -4.91 2.16
N VAL A 17 -31.47 -4.00 1.19
CA VAL A 17 -32.28 -3.97 -0.03
C VAL A 17 -32.11 -5.26 -0.82
N VAL A 18 -30.89 -5.80 -0.88
CA VAL A 18 -30.60 -7.07 -1.58
C VAL A 18 -31.41 -8.22 -0.98
N ALA A 19 -31.42 -8.35 0.34
CA ALA A 19 -32.17 -9.39 1.03
C ALA A 19 -33.67 -9.32 0.71
N HIS A 20 -34.26 -8.13 0.77
CA HIS A 20 -35.68 -7.97 0.46
C HIS A 20 -36.04 -8.22 -1.00
N VAL A 21 -35.19 -7.85 -1.96
CA VAL A 21 -35.46 -8.13 -3.37
C VAL A 21 -35.43 -9.64 -3.62
N ILE A 22 -34.48 -10.37 -3.03
CA ILE A 22 -34.45 -11.85 -3.09
C ILE A 22 -35.72 -12.43 -2.46
N THR A 23 -36.10 -11.98 -1.26
CA THR A 23 -37.34 -12.43 -0.59
C THR A 23 -38.57 -12.20 -1.45
N SER A 24 -38.67 -11.07 -2.16
CA SER A 24 -39.82 -10.79 -3.03
C SER A 24 -39.96 -11.80 -4.18
N TYR A 25 -38.85 -12.30 -4.74
CA TYR A 25 -38.87 -13.34 -5.76
C TYR A 25 -39.23 -14.71 -5.17
N LEU A 26 -38.73 -15.02 -3.97
CA LEU A 26 -39.08 -16.24 -3.23
C LEU A 26 -40.58 -16.29 -2.90
N ASP A 27 -41.14 -15.20 -2.39
CA ASP A 27 -42.58 -15.07 -2.10
C ASP A 27 -43.43 -15.18 -3.38
N GLY A 28 -42.84 -14.82 -4.53
CA GLY A 28 -43.40 -15.01 -5.86
C GLY A 28 -43.34 -16.45 -6.38
N GLY A 29 -42.70 -17.38 -5.65
CA GLY A 29 -42.60 -18.80 -5.96
C GLY A 29 -41.34 -19.22 -6.72
N ASP A 30 -40.37 -18.32 -6.92
CA ASP A 30 -39.06 -18.70 -7.46
C ASP A 30 -38.25 -19.53 -6.42
N ASP A 31 -37.41 -20.43 -6.90
CA ASP A 31 -36.42 -21.09 -6.04
C ASP A 31 -35.25 -20.13 -5.69
N PRO A 32 -34.45 -20.42 -4.65
CA PRO A 32 -33.34 -19.56 -4.21
C PRO A 32 -32.33 -19.16 -5.30
N GLN A 33 -32.01 -20.08 -6.21
CA GLN A 33 -31.05 -19.84 -7.28
C GLN A 33 -31.65 -18.87 -8.31
N THR A 34 -32.88 -19.13 -8.74
CA THR A 34 -33.62 -18.26 -9.68
C THR A 34 -33.86 -16.86 -9.09
N ALA A 35 -34.30 -16.79 -7.83
CA ALA A 35 -34.54 -15.52 -7.12
C ALA A 35 -33.27 -14.67 -7.02
N THR A 36 -32.13 -15.31 -6.75
CA THR A 36 -30.84 -14.62 -6.65
C THR A 36 -30.38 -14.13 -8.01
N SER A 37 -30.38 -14.96 -9.06
CA SER A 37 -30.00 -14.53 -10.42
C SER A 37 -30.83 -13.33 -10.89
N LYS A 38 -32.17 -13.36 -10.71
CA LYS A 38 -33.04 -12.23 -11.05
C LYS A 38 -32.68 -10.97 -10.26
N THR A 39 -32.33 -11.11 -8.99
CA THR A 39 -31.90 -9.98 -8.16
C THR A 39 -30.58 -9.39 -8.65
N LEU A 40 -29.56 -10.21 -8.89
CA LEU A 40 -28.22 -9.77 -9.32
C LEU A 40 -28.27 -8.93 -10.60
N LYS A 41 -29.14 -9.28 -11.56
CA LYS A 41 -29.35 -8.52 -12.81
C LYS A 41 -29.91 -7.11 -12.62
N ARG A 42 -30.42 -6.81 -11.43
CA ARG A 42 -31.03 -5.51 -11.08
C ARG A 42 -30.12 -4.64 -10.23
N LEU A 43 -29.11 -5.24 -9.61
CA LEU A 43 -28.15 -4.53 -8.78
C LEU A 43 -27.21 -3.69 -9.66
N GLN A 44 -26.90 -2.49 -9.18
CA GLN A 44 -25.94 -1.58 -9.79
C GLN A 44 -24.85 -1.27 -8.76
N GLY A 45 -23.62 -1.02 -9.24
CA GLY A 45 -22.47 -0.78 -8.39
C GLY A 45 -21.63 -2.05 -8.14
N ALA A 46 -20.71 -1.95 -7.18
CA ALA A 46 -19.80 -3.02 -6.80
C ALA A 46 -20.29 -3.74 -5.54
N PHE A 47 -20.23 -5.07 -5.53
CA PHE A 47 -20.62 -5.92 -4.41
C PHE A 47 -19.87 -7.25 -4.41
N SER A 48 -19.68 -7.82 -3.22
CA SER A 48 -19.33 -9.23 -3.03
C SER A 48 -20.28 -9.79 -1.99
N LEU A 49 -21.14 -10.71 -2.41
CA LEU A 49 -22.26 -11.18 -1.60
C LEU A 49 -22.07 -12.66 -1.24
N GLY A 50 -22.31 -12.98 0.03
CA GLY A 50 -22.55 -14.34 0.51
C GLY A 50 -23.99 -14.43 1.02
N ILE A 51 -24.80 -15.26 0.38
CA ILE A 51 -26.24 -15.35 0.61
C ILE A 51 -26.55 -16.74 1.14
N LEU A 52 -27.23 -16.77 2.28
CA LEU A 52 -27.64 -18.00 2.98
C LEU A 52 -29.16 -18.04 3.08
N PHE A 53 -29.72 -19.24 3.02
CA PHE A 53 -31.16 -19.47 3.09
C PHE A 53 -31.49 -20.33 4.31
N ALA A 54 -32.27 -19.80 5.26
CA ALA A 54 -32.58 -20.50 6.50
C ALA A 54 -33.27 -21.87 6.26
N ASP A 55 -34.13 -21.95 5.25
CA ASP A 55 -34.83 -23.18 4.88
C ASP A 55 -33.97 -24.15 4.04
N ASN A 56 -32.80 -23.72 3.55
CA ASN A 56 -31.87 -24.52 2.77
C ASN A 56 -30.45 -24.41 3.35
N PRO A 57 -30.15 -25.06 4.49
CA PRO A 57 -28.90 -24.86 5.22
C PRO A 57 -27.64 -25.39 4.51
N ASP A 58 -27.79 -26.25 3.50
CA ASP A 58 -26.69 -26.74 2.65
C ASP A 58 -26.47 -25.87 1.40
N LEU A 59 -27.23 -24.77 1.24
CA LEU A 59 -27.13 -23.88 0.09
C LEU A 59 -26.55 -22.53 0.50
N MET A 60 -25.46 -22.16 -0.17
CA MET A 60 -24.88 -20.83 -0.14
C MET A 60 -24.75 -20.31 -1.58
N ILE A 61 -25.08 -19.04 -1.81
CA ILE A 61 -24.83 -18.38 -3.09
C ILE A 61 -23.80 -17.27 -2.89
N ALA A 62 -22.76 -17.28 -3.72
CA ALA A 62 -21.74 -16.24 -3.77
C ALA A 62 -21.92 -15.41 -5.05
N ALA A 63 -21.75 -14.10 -5.00
CA ALA A 63 -21.82 -13.26 -6.20
C ALA A 63 -20.78 -12.14 -6.16
N ARG A 64 -20.13 -11.88 -7.28
CA ARG A 64 -19.05 -10.90 -7.42
C ARG A 64 -19.37 -9.85 -8.48
N ARG A 65 -19.22 -8.58 -8.12
CA ARG A 65 -19.13 -7.45 -9.06
C ARG A 65 -18.20 -6.36 -8.50
N GLY A 66 -17.10 -6.06 -9.19
CA GLY A 66 -16.09 -5.07 -8.80
C GLY A 66 -15.16 -5.57 -7.69
N THR A 67 -15.69 -5.84 -6.50
CA THR A 67 -14.89 -6.25 -5.34
C THR A 67 -14.46 -7.72 -5.42
N PRO A 68 -13.33 -8.13 -4.81
CA PRO A 68 -12.86 -9.52 -4.86
C PRO A 68 -13.71 -10.48 -4.02
N LEU A 69 -13.90 -11.69 -4.55
CA LEU A 69 -14.51 -12.80 -3.84
C LEU A 69 -13.86 -14.11 -4.29
N ALA A 70 -13.56 -14.97 -3.33
CA ALA A 70 -12.91 -16.26 -3.52
C ALA A 70 -13.70 -17.38 -2.85
N ILE A 71 -13.69 -18.56 -3.48
CA ILE A 71 -14.26 -19.80 -2.96
C ILE A 71 -13.12 -20.70 -2.50
N GLY A 72 -13.17 -21.17 -1.25
CA GLY A 72 -12.25 -22.12 -0.67
C GLY A 72 -12.81 -23.55 -0.67
N PHE A 73 -11.97 -24.53 -1.01
CA PHE A 73 -12.32 -25.95 -1.07
C PHE A 73 -11.67 -26.72 0.07
N GLY A 74 -12.46 -27.18 1.05
CA GLY A 74 -12.02 -28.04 2.14
C GLY A 74 -12.31 -29.52 1.89
N GLU A 75 -12.14 -30.34 2.93
CA GLU A 75 -12.50 -31.77 2.88
C GLU A 75 -13.98 -31.95 3.27
N GLY A 76 -14.88 -31.92 2.27
CA GLY A 76 -16.33 -32.04 2.50
C GLY A 76 -16.98 -30.77 3.05
N GLU A 77 -16.28 -29.65 2.93
CA GLU A 77 -16.73 -28.33 3.35
C GLU A 77 -16.27 -27.27 2.34
N MET A 78 -17.03 -26.19 2.24
CA MET A 78 -16.78 -25.10 1.30
C MET A 78 -16.81 -23.77 2.03
N PHE A 79 -15.97 -22.84 1.59
CA PHE A 79 -15.81 -21.53 2.22
C PHE A 79 -15.93 -20.43 1.18
N ILE A 80 -16.32 -19.23 1.63
CA ILE A 80 -16.16 -18.01 0.85
C ILE A 80 -15.38 -17.00 1.67
N GLY A 81 -14.56 -16.19 1.01
CA GLY A 81 -13.78 -15.15 1.65
C GLY A 81 -13.45 -14.05 0.65
N SER A 82 -13.16 -12.85 1.15
CA SER A 82 -12.76 -11.72 0.32
C SER A 82 -11.47 -11.99 -0.46
N ASP A 83 -10.58 -12.81 0.09
CA ASP A 83 -9.30 -13.16 -0.53
C ASP A 83 -8.75 -14.50 -0.03
N ALA A 84 -7.55 -14.85 -0.50
CA ALA A 84 -6.85 -16.05 -0.04
C ALA A 84 -6.39 -15.97 1.43
N LEU A 85 -6.16 -14.78 1.98
CA LEU A 85 -5.69 -14.61 3.34
C LEU A 85 -6.78 -14.98 4.35
N ALA A 86 -8.02 -14.54 4.10
CA ALA A 86 -9.18 -14.88 4.90
C ALA A 86 -9.46 -16.40 4.91
N LEU A 87 -9.13 -17.09 3.82
CA LEU A 87 -9.35 -18.53 3.64
C LEU A 87 -8.17 -19.40 4.10
N ALA A 88 -6.97 -18.83 4.24
CA ALA A 88 -5.73 -19.55 4.54
C ALA A 88 -5.77 -20.41 5.83
N PRO A 89 -6.49 -20.04 6.91
CA PRO A 89 -6.64 -20.91 8.07
C PRO A 89 -7.49 -22.16 7.82
N LEU A 90 -8.34 -22.13 6.79
CA LEU A 90 -9.37 -23.14 6.51
C LEU A 90 -8.97 -24.06 5.36
N THR A 91 -8.37 -23.51 4.31
CA THR A 91 -7.95 -24.28 3.13
C THR A 91 -6.83 -23.60 2.35
N ARG A 92 -6.11 -24.39 1.54
CA ARG A 92 -5.16 -23.90 0.54
C ARG A 92 -5.65 -24.01 -0.90
N GLN A 93 -6.83 -24.57 -1.14
CA GLN A 93 -7.41 -24.68 -2.48
C GLN A 93 -8.45 -23.59 -2.70
N ILE A 94 -8.20 -22.71 -3.66
CA ILE A 94 -8.96 -21.48 -3.84
C ILE A 94 -9.32 -21.27 -5.31
N MET A 95 -10.55 -20.84 -5.56
CA MET A 95 -11.03 -20.37 -6.86
C MET A 95 -11.45 -18.91 -6.72
N TYR A 96 -10.83 -18.02 -7.49
CA TYR A 96 -11.29 -16.63 -7.57
C TYR A 96 -12.44 -16.54 -8.57
N LEU A 97 -13.54 -15.89 -8.16
CA LEU A 97 -14.60 -15.50 -9.06
C LEU A 97 -14.14 -14.34 -9.94
N GLU A 98 -14.56 -14.26 -11.19
CA GLU A 98 -14.34 -13.11 -12.08
C GLU A 98 -15.46 -12.07 -11.92
N ASP A 99 -15.26 -10.89 -12.50
CA ASP A 99 -16.24 -9.81 -12.42
C ASP A 99 -17.56 -10.20 -13.13
N GLY A 100 -18.68 -10.15 -12.42
CA GLY A 100 -19.98 -10.61 -12.92
C GLY A 100 -20.30 -12.08 -12.62
N ASP A 101 -19.34 -12.86 -12.12
CA ASP A 101 -19.58 -14.26 -11.75
C ASP A 101 -20.47 -14.37 -10.50
N TRP A 102 -21.24 -15.44 -10.45
CA TRP A 102 -21.89 -15.92 -9.23
C TRP A 102 -21.82 -17.44 -9.15
N ALA A 103 -21.93 -17.99 -7.95
CA ALA A 103 -21.74 -19.41 -7.72
C ALA A 103 -22.78 -19.96 -6.75
N VAL A 104 -23.25 -21.17 -7.06
CA VAL A 104 -24.07 -21.99 -6.17
C VAL A 104 -23.14 -22.97 -5.47
N ILE A 105 -23.14 -22.93 -4.14
CA ILE A 105 -22.17 -23.62 -3.29
C ILE A 105 -22.93 -24.52 -2.31
N THR A 106 -22.48 -25.76 -2.19
CA THR A 106 -22.95 -26.78 -1.23
C THR A 106 -21.77 -27.45 -0.56
N GLY A 107 -21.98 -28.29 0.46
CA GLY A 107 -20.89 -29.09 1.03
C GLY A 107 -20.16 -30.00 0.02
N ALA A 108 -20.79 -30.30 -1.12
CA ALA A 108 -20.21 -31.14 -2.17
C ALA A 108 -19.33 -30.38 -3.17
N GLY A 109 -19.44 -29.06 -3.25
CA GLY A 109 -18.69 -28.25 -4.22
C GLY A 109 -19.40 -26.97 -4.65
N ALA A 110 -18.88 -26.36 -5.72
CA ALA A 110 -19.38 -25.11 -6.28
C ALA A 110 -19.58 -25.21 -7.79
N THR A 111 -20.71 -24.67 -8.27
CA THR A 111 -21.02 -24.46 -9.68
C THR A 111 -21.03 -22.95 -9.95
N VAL A 112 -20.26 -22.49 -10.93
CA VAL A 112 -20.09 -21.07 -11.24
C VAL A 112 -20.85 -20.73 -12.52
N PHE A 113 -21.45 -19.54 -12.53
CA PHE A 113 -22.21 -18.97 -13.62
C PHE A 113 -21.68 -17.57 -13.95
N ASP A 114 -21.72 -17.20 -15.22
CA ASP A 114 -21.45 -15.83 -15.65
C ASP A 114 -22.69 -14.92 -15.49
N GLU A 115 -22.56 -13.64 -15.86
CA GLU A 115 -23.65 -12.66 -15.79
C GLU A 115 -24.87 -13.02 -16.66
N ALA A 116 -24.69 -13.87 -17.68
CA ALA A 116 -25.75 -14.36 -18.55
C ALA A 116 -26.40 -15.67 -18.05
N ASP A 117 -26.06 -16.12 -16.84
CA ASP A 117 -26.42 -17.42 -16.24
C ASP A 117 -25.87 -18.64 -17.00
N ALA A 118 -24.82 -18.48 -17.81
CA ALA A 118 -24.16 -19.63 -18.42
C ALA A 118 -23.19 -20.27 -17.42
N GLU A 119 -23.26 -21.58 -17.28
CA GLU A 119 -22.32 -22.33 -16.44
C GLU A 119 -20.90 -22.24 -17.02
N ILE A 120 -19.93 -21.92 -16.16
CA ILE A 120 -18.54 -21.66 -16.52
C ILE A 120 -17.60 -22.37 -15.55
N THR A 121 -16.41 -22.70 -16.04
CA THR A 121 -15.35 -23.28 -15.22
C THR A 121 -14.29 -22.23 -14.90
N ARG A 122 -14.00 -22.07 -13.60
CA ARG A 122 -12.86 -21.28 -13.12
C ARG A 122 -11.76 -22.20 -12.59
N PRO A 123 -10.48 -21.82 -12.72
CA PRO A 123 -9.38 -22.65 -12.24
C PRO A 123 -9.31 -22.64 -10.71
N VAL A 124 -9.27 -23.83 -10.11
CA VAL A 124 -8.88 -23.99 -8.69
C VAL A 124 -7.36 -23.98 -8.61
N ARG A 125 -6.82 -23.14 -7.74
CA ARG A 125 -5.38 -22.98 -7.53
C ARG A 125 -5.02 -23.30 -6.09
N LYS A 126 -3.79 -23.78 -5.88
CA LYS A 126 -3.23 -23.93 -4.55
C LYS A 126 -2.56 -22.62 -4.15
N THR A 127 -2.99 -21.99 -3.05
CA THR A 127 -2.32 -20.79 -2.52
C THR A 127 -1.09 -21.18 -1.71
N GLU A 128 -0.05 -20.34 -1.79
CA GLU A 128 1.16 -20.44 -0.96
C GLU A 128 0.99 -19.79 0.41
N VAL A 129 -0.07 -18.99 0.61
CA VAL A 129 -0.38 -18.35 1.89
C VAL A 129 -0.75 -19.43 2.91
N SER A 130 -0.05 -19.45 4.05
CA SER A 130 -0.30 -20.41 5.13
C SER A 130 -0.70 -19.70 6.43
N GLY A 131 -1.59 -20.30 7.23
CA GLY A 131 -2.09 -19.69 8.47
C GLY A 131 -1.02 -19.33 9.51
N GLU A 132 0.12 -20.04 9.55
CA GLU A 132 1.24 -19.72 10.45
C GLU A 132 1.91 -18.38 10.10
N ALA A 133 1.88 -17.96 8.83
CA ALA A 133 2.39 -16.67 8.37
C ALA A 133 1.50 -15.48 8.80
N VAL A 134 0.31 -15.74 9.36
CA VAL A 134 -0.73 -14.75 9.69
C VAL A 134 -0.82 -14.45 11.20
N GLY A 135 0.08 -15.00 12.03
CA GLY A 135 0.12 -14.75 13.47
C GLY A 135 0.97 -13.53 13.89
N LYS A 136 0.78 -13.02 15.11
CA LYS A 136 1.59 -11.91 15.69
C LYS A 136 3.02 -12.29 16.08
N GLY A 137 3.39 -13.57 16.04
CA GLY A 137 4.79 -14.01 16.17
C GLY A 137 5.52 -13.58 17.44
N GLY A 138 4.80 -13.35 18.56
CA GLY A 138 5.37 -12.88 19.83
C GLY A 138 5.42 -11.36 20.01
N TYR A 139 4.98 -10.58 19.03
CA TYR A 139 4.78 -9.13 19.14
C TYR A 139 3.37 -8.79 19.65
N ASP A 140 3.21 -7.63 20.28
CA ASP A 140 1.92 -7.17 20.81
C ASP A 140 0.92 -6.81 19.68
N HIS A 141 1.44 -6.32 18.55
CA HIS A 141 0.67 -5.82 17.40
C HIS A 141 1.21 -6.37 16.09
N PHE A 142 0.35 -6.55 15.09
CA PHE A 142 0.76 -6.89 13.73
C PHE A 142 1.66 -5.80 13.16
N MET A 143 1.31 -4.53 13.34
CA MET A 143 2.13 -3.43 12.83
C MET A 143 3.56 -3.47 13.39
N LEU A 144 3.74 -3.77 14.68
CA LEU A 144 5.08 -3.88 15.27
C LEU A 144 5.87 -5.06 14.66
N LYS A 145 5.24 -6.24 14.55
CA LYS A 145 5.83 -7.40 13.87
C LYS A 145 6.28 -7.03 12.46
N GLU A 146 5.40 -6.38 11.70
CA GLU A 146 5.64 -6.03 10.30
C GLU A 146 6.76 -5.00 10.16
N ILE A 147 6.89 -4.04 11.10
CA ILE A 147 8.03 -3.13 11.15
C ILE A 147 9.34 -3.89 11.37
N TYR A 148 9.35 -4.86 12.29
CA TYR A 148 10.52 -5.68 12.61
C TYR A 148 10.86 -6.72 11.53
N GLU A 149 9.92 -7.07 10.66
CA GLU A 149 10.14 -7.96 9.52
C GLU A 149 10.86 -7.27 8.35
N GLN A 150 10.86 -5.92 8.31
CA GLN A 150 11.41 -5.14 7.19
C GLN A 150 12.84 -5.52 6.76
N PRO A 151 13.81 -5.75 7.66
CA PRO A 151 15.15 -6.20 7.26
C PRO A 151 15.12 -7.47 6.41
N GLN A 152 14.34 -8.46 6.83
CA GLN A 152 14.24 -9.75 6.16
C GLN A 152 13.54 -9.60 4.81
N VAL A 153 12.36 -8.97 4.78
CA VAL A 153 11.57 -8.90 3.55
C VAL A 153 12.18 -7.97 2.51
N ILE A 154 12.93 -6.94 2.90
CA ILE A 154 13.75 -6.15 1.97
C ILE A 154 14.82 -7.05 1.34
N GLY A 155 15.48 -7.90 2.14
CA GLY A 155 16.45 -8.87 1.64
C GLY A 155 15.84 -9.86 0.65
N ASP A 156 14.67 -10.43 0.98
CA ASP A 156 13.93 -11.34 0.11
C ASP A 156 13.51 -10.66 -1.20
N THR A 157 13.07 -9.39 -1.12
CA THR A 157 12.76 -8.58 -2.31
C THR A 157 14.00 -8.41 -3.19
N LEU A 158 15.13 -8.00 -2.62
CA LEU A 158 16.38 -7.79 -3.36
C LEU A 158 16.88 -9.08 -4.02
N HIS A 159 16.73 -10.22 -3.35
CA HIS A 159 17.12 -11.52 -3.91
C HIS A 159 16.42 -11.84 -5.23
N SER A 160 15.19 -11.36 -5.40
CA SER A 160 14.40 -11.55 -6.62
C SER A 160 14.79 -10.62 -7.78
N TYR A 161 15.45 -9.49 -7.50
CA TYR A 161 15.76 -8.47 -8.52
C TYR A 161 17.25 -8.22 -8.74
N VAL A 162 18.13 -8.71 -7.88
CA VAL A 162 19.56 -8.42 -7.94
C VAL A 162 20.33 -9.71 -8.18
N ASN A 163 21.18 -9.70 -9.20
CA ASN A 163 22.17 -10.75 -9.38
C ASN A 163 23.45 -10.37 -8.61
N PRO A 164 23.79 -11.06 -7.50
CA PRO A 164 24.94 -10.70 -6.68
C PRO A 164 26.29 -10.94 -7.37
N ALA A 165 26.35 -11.87 -8.33
CA ALA A 165 27.59 -12.19 -9.04
C ALA A 165 27.96 -11.10 -10.06
N THR A 166 26.96 -10.55 -10.76
CA THR A 166 27.17 -9.45 -11.72
C THR A 166 27.00 -8.07 -11.09
N ARG A 167 26.39 -7.98 -9.91
CA ARG A 167 25.97 -6.72 -9.26
C ARG A 167 25.06 -5.88 -10.14
N GLN A 168 24.15 -6.55 -10.86
CA GLN A 168 23.21 -5.91 -11.75
C GLN A 168 21.78 -6.19 -11.32
N VAL A 169 20.88 -5.27 -11.67
CA VAL A 169 19.45 -5.54 -11.55
C VAL A 169 18.99 -6.41 -12.72
N GLY A 170 18.35 -7.53 -12.38
CA GLY A 170 17.60 -8.39 -13.29
C GLY A 170 16.11 -8.28 -12.98
N LEU A 171 15.39 -7.49 -13.77
CA LEU A 171 13.92 -7.52 -13.73
C LEU A 171 13.42 -8.82 -14.38
N PRO A 172 12.24 -9.33 -13.98
CA PRO A 172 11.63 -10.46 -14.67
C PRO A 172 11.41 -10.15 -16.15
N ASP A 173 11.37 -11.19 -16.98
CA ASP A 173 11.02 -11.05 -18.39
C ASP A 173 9.62 -10.41 -18.50
N MET A 174 9.54 -9.28 -19.21
CA MET A 174 8.32 -8.50 -19.37
C MET A 174 8.20 -7.98 -20.80
N ASP A 175 6.96 -7.92 -21.32
CA ASP A 175 6.64 -7.36 -22.64
C ASP A 175 6.58 -5.81 -22.61
N ILE A 176 7.61 -5.21 -22.01
CA ILE A 176 7.78 -3.76 -21.87
C ILE A 176 9.23 -3.42 -22.19
N ASP A 177 9.46 -2.76 -23.33
CA ASP A 177 10.76 -2.24 -23.70
C ASP A 177 11.05 -0.92 -22.96
N LEU A 178 11.81 -1.01 -21.87
CA LEU A 178 12.22 0.15 -21.07
C LEU A 178 13.02 1.19 -21.85
N SER A 179 13.75 0.79 -22.91
CA SER A 179 14.53 1.73 -23.72
C SER A 179 13.64 2.67 -24.52
N SER A 180 12.41 2.25 -24.83
CA SER A 180 11.42 3.04 -25.58
C SER A 180 10.58 4.01 -24.71
N VAL A 181 10.57 3.83 -23.38
CA VAL A 181 9.68 4.55 -22.45
C VAL A 181 9.94 6.06 -22.50
N SER A 182 8.98 6.85 -22.98
CA SER A 182 9.15 8.30 -23.14
C SER A 182 8.86 9.09 -21.87
N LYS A 183 7.96 8.58 -21.03
CA LYS A 183 7.48 9.15 -19.77
C LYS A 183 6.98 8.03 -18.87
N VAL A 184 7.16 8.19 -17.56
CA VAL A 184 6.52 7.33 -16.55
C VAL A 184 5.39 8.11 -15.88
N THR A 185 4.19 7.54 -15.82
CA THR A 185 3.06 8.08 -15.05
C THR A 185 2.75 7.11 -13.92
N ILE A 186 3.03 7.51 -12.68
CA ILE A 186 2.85 6.70 -11.48
C ILE A 186 1.50 7.05 -10.85
N ILE A 187 0.66 6.05 -10.61
CA ILE A 187 -0.70 6.24 -10.09
C ILE A 187 -0.94 5.30 -8.91
N ALA A 188 -1.31 5.86 -7.76
CA ALA A 188 -1.55 5.12 -6.53
C ALA A 188 -2.38 5.94 -5.52
N CYS A 189 -2.67 5.35 -4.35
CA CYS A 189 -3.34 6.00 -3.22
C CYS A 189 -2.50 5.90 -1.94
N GLY A 190 -2.66 6.87 -1.03
CA GLY A 190 -2.10 6.83 0.33
C GLY A 190 -0.58 6.60 0.37
N THR A 191 -0.13 5.69 1.24
CA THR A 191 1.29 5.32 1.38
C THR A 191 1.94 4.91 0.05
N SER A 192 1.25 4.18 -0.83
CA SER A 192 1.79 3.79 -2.14
C SER A 192 1.97 4.98 -3.10
N TYR A 193 1.17 6.03 -2.97
CA TYR A 193 1.39 7.30 -3.67
C TYR A 193 2.69 7.97 -3.22
N TYR A 194 3.00 7.95 -1.92
CA TYR A 194 4.27 8.49 -1.41
C TYR A 194 5.48 7.68 -1.86
N ALA A 195 5.36 6.36 -2.05
CA ALA A 195 6.41 5.56 -2.70
C ALA A 195 6.69 6.06 -4.13
N GLY A 196 5.62 6.36 -4.88
CA GLY A 196 5.69 6.96 -6.20
C GLY A 196 6.40 8.32 -6.21
N LEU A 197 6.17 9.16 -5.20
CA LEU A 197 6.88 10.44 -5.06
C LEU A 197 8.38 10.26 -4.85
N VAL A 198 8.83 9.27 -4.07
CA VAL A 198 10.25 8.94 -3.96
C VAL A 198 10.81 8.48 -5.31
N ALA A 199 10.10 7.57 -5.98
CA ALA A 199 10.50 7.06 -7.28
C ALA A 199 10.61 8.14 -8.36
N LYS A 200 9.77 9.18 -8.30
CA LYS A 200 9.90 10.34 -9.19
C LYS A 200 11.27 10.98 -9.09
N TYR A 201 11.75 11.27 -7.88
CA TYR A 201 13.10 11.83 -7.70
C TYR A 201 14.17 10.88 -8.26
N TRP A 202 14.07 9.58 -7.97
CA TRP A 202 15.01 8.58 -8.46
C TRP A 202 15.04 8.46 -9.99
N ILE A 203 13.89 8.27 -10.63
CA ILE A 203 13.80 8.10 -12.09
C ILE A 203 14.25 9.35 -12.82
N GLU A 204 13.87 10.55 -12.38
CA GLU A 204 14.29 11.79 -13.05
C GLU A 204 15.80 12.07 -12.91
N SER A 205 16.38 11.75 -11.74
CA SER A 205 17.80 11.99 -11.47
C SER A 205 18.72 10.94 -12.08
N HIS A 206 18.34 9.65 -12.01
CA HIS A 206 19.19 8.54 -12.45
C HIS A 206 18.85 8.08 -13.87
N ALA A 207 17.57 7.95 -14.21
CA ALA A 207 17.15 7.43 -15.52
C ALA A 207 16.90 8.53 -16.56
N ARG A 208 16.82 9.80 -16.13
CA ARG A 208 16.58 10.98 -16.98
C ARG A 208 15.27 10.89 -17.76
N VAL A 209 14.27 10.17 -17.22
CA VAL A 209 12.92 10.05 -17.79
C VAL A 209 11.96 10.96 -17.02
N PRO A 210 11.12 11.78 -17.70
CA PRO A 210 10.11 12.58 -17.02
C PRO A 210 9.10 11.73 -16.26
N VAL A 211 8.76 12.14 -15.03
CA VAL A 211 7.79 11.43 -14.19
C VAL A 211 6.65 12.33 -13.74
N GLU A 212 5.43 11.84 -13.89
CA GLU A 212 4.24 12.37 -13.25
C GLU A 212 3.78 11.37 -12.18
N VAL A 213 3.36 11.86 -11.02
CA VAL A 213 2.78 11.04 -9.95
C VAL A 213 1.43 11.64 -9.62
N ASP A 214 0.37 10.83 -9.67
CA ASP A 214 -0.99 11.30 -9.44
C ASP A 214 -1.74 10.43 -8.44
N VAL A 215 -2.68 11.06 -7.74
CA VAL A 215 -3.61 10.37 -6.84
C VAL A 215 -4.67 9.69 -7.71
N ALA A 216 -4.86 8.38 -7.53
CA ALA A 216 -5.67 7.60 -8.46
C ALA A 216 -7.14 8.07 -8.56
N SER A 217 -7.71 8.56 -7.44
CA SER A 217 -9.06 9.09 -7.40
C SER A 217 -9.23 10.30 -8.32
N GLU A 218 -8.24 11.19 -8.40
CA GLU A 218 -8.31 12.41 -9.21
C GLU A 218 -7.98 12.14 -10.69
N PHE A 219 -7.07 11.20 -10.94
CA PHE A 219 -6.47 10.94 -12.26
C PHE A 219 -7.52 10.66 -13.34
N ARG A 220 -8.46 9.75 -13.07
CA ARG A 220 -9.48 9.34 -14.07
C ARG A 220 -10.52 10.44 -14.34
N TYR A 221 -10.90 11.20 -13.32
CA TYR A 221 -12.00 12.17 -13.43
C TYR A 221 -11.61 13.45 -14.16
N ARG A 222 -10.31 13.75 -14.28
CA ARG A 222 -9.81 14.91 -15.04
C ARG A 222 -9.52 14.64 -16.51
N ALA A 223 -9.75 13.42 -17.02
CA ALA A 223 -9.36 12.97 -18.36
C ALA A 223 -7.87 13.27 -18.63
N ALA A 224 -6.99 12.73 -17.78
CA ALA A 224 -5.56 13.02 -17.81
C ALA A 224 -4.93 12.69 -19.17
N ALA A 225 -4.27 13.67 -19.79
CA ALA A 225 -3.60 13.48 -21.07
C ALA A 225 -2.38 12.55 -20.93
N MET A 226 -2.40 11.43 -21.66
CA MET A 226 -1.30 10.46 -21.66
C MET A 226 -0.57 10.45 -23.02
N PRO A 227 0.76 10.60 -23.04
CA PRO A 227 1.51 10.54 -24.29
C PRO A 227 1.54 9.10 -24.84
N GLY A 228 1.59 8.96 -26.16
CA GLY A 228 1.84 7.66 -26.78
C GLY A 228 3.19 7.07 -26.34
N ASN A 229 3.27 5.74 -26.23
CA ASN A 229 4.46 5.01 -25.75
C ASN A 229 4.91 5.42 -24.32
N GLY A 230 3.98 5.90 -23.49
CA GLY A 230 4.22 6.09 -22.07
C GLY A 230 4.10 4.77 -21.29
N LEU A 231 4.77 4.72 -20.15
CA LEU A 231 4.63 3.66 -19.15
C LEU A 231 3.71 4.15 -18.03
N ALA A 232 2.59 3.48 -17.82
CA ALA A 232 1.74 3.70 -16.66
C ALA A 232 2.14 2.69 -15.56
N LEU A 233 2.57 3.21 -14.41
CA LEU A 233 3.03 2.43 -13.26
C LEU A 233 1.99 2.52 -12.13
N PHE A 234 1.40 1.39 -11.76
CA PHE A 234 0.45 1.31 -10.64
C PHE A 234 1.12 0.69 -9.42
N ILE A 235 0.88 1.26 -8.24
CA ILE A 235 1.44 0.75 -6.98
C ILE A 235 0.30 0.48 -6.02
N SER A 236 0.13 -0.78 -5.61
CA SER A 236 -0.90 -1.17 -4.65
C SER A 236 -0.45 -2.37 -3.84
N GLN A 237 -0.47 -2.25 -2.50
CA GLN A 237 -0.14 -3.38 -1.63
C GLN A 237 -1.13 -4.54 -1.85
N SER A 238 -2.44 -4.26 -1.80
CA SER A 238 -3.48 -5.28 -1.97
C SER A 238 -3.67 -5.71 -3.42
N GLY A 239 -3.41 -4.80 -4.36
CA GLY A 239 -3.76 -4.98 -5.77
C GLY A 239 -5.28 -4.91 -6.03
N GLU A 240 -6.04 -4.39 -5.07
CA GLU A 240 -7.52 -4.35 -5.11
C GLU A 240 -8.08 -2.96 -4.81
N THR A 241 -7.22 -1.93 -4.70
CA THR A 241 -7.66 -0.54 -4.45
C THR A 241 -8.50 -0.03 -5.63
N LEU A 242 -9.78 0.28 -5.39
CA LEU A 242 -10.75 0.53 -6.46
C LEU A 242 -10.35 1.70 -7.37
N ASP A 243 -9.95 2.84 -6.81
CA ASP A 243 -9.51 4.00 -7.59
C ASP A 243 -8.28 3.70 -8.43
N THR A 244 -7.33 2.91 -7.90
CA THR A 244 -6.13 2.51 -8.63
C THR A 244 -6.47 1.56 -9.78
N LEU A 245 -7.38 0.61 -9.55
CA LEU A 245 -7.88 -0.29 -10.60
C LEU A 245 -8.63 0.47 -11.69
N ALA A 246 -9.47 1.44 -11.31
CA ALA A 246 -10.20 2.26 -12.27
C ALA A 246 -9.25 3.14 -13.11
N ALA A 247 -8.22 3.72 -12.49
CA ALA A 247 -7.19 4.47 -13.21
C ALA A 247 -6.37 3.58 -14.15
N LEU A 248 -6.12 2.31 -13.78
CA LEU A 248 -5.48 1.32 -14.64
C LEU A 248 -6.29 1.07 -15.90
N ARG A 249 -7.58 0.80 -15.75
CA ARG A 249 -8.49 0.57 -16.88
C ARG A 249 -8.57 1.80 -17.80
N TYR A 250 -8.56 3.01 -17.22
CA TYR A 250 -8.49 4.25 -17.99
C TYR A 250 -7.18 4.36 -18.79
N ALA A 251 -6.01 4.20 -18.16
CA ALA A 251 -4.72 4.28 -18.83
C ALA A 251 -4.57 3.23 -19.95
N ARG A 252 -5.13 2.04 -19.75
CA ARG A 252 -5.21 1.01 -20.80
C ARG A 252 -6.07 1.45 -21.97
N GLY A 253 -7.21 2.11 -21.72
CA GLY A 253 -8.04 2.73 -22.75
C GLY A 253 -7.30 3.80 -23.56
N GLU A 254 -6.37 4.52 -22.93
CA GLU A 254 -5.47 5.50 -23.55
C GLU A 254 -4.21 4.86 -24.19
N GLY A 255 -4.19 3.53 -24.35
CA GLY A 255 -3.15 2.79 -25.08
C GLY A 255 -1.78 2.74 -24.38
N GLN A 256 -1.73 2.97 -23.07
CA GLN A 256 -0.49 2.88 -22.30
C GLN A 256 -0.09 1.42 -22.03
N LYS A 257 1.22 1.19 -21.87
CA LYS A 257 1.73 -0.06 -21.29
C LYS A 257 1.57 -0.02 -19.77
N ILE A 258 1.02 -1.08 -19.21
CA ILE A 258 0.65 -1.19 -17.80
C ILE A 258 1.66 -2.05 -17.05
N LEU A 259 2.42 -1.42 -16.16
CA LEU A 259 3.29 -2.10 -15.19
C LEU A 259 2.72 -1.89 -13.79
N SER A 260 2.65 -2.95 -12.98
CA SER A 260 2.16 -2.83 -11.60
C SER A 260 3.15 -3.39 -10.58
N ILE A 261 3.30 -2.69 -9.46
CA ILE A 261 3.99 -3.15 -8.27
C ILE A 261 2.95 -3.57 -7.24
N VAL A 262 2.89 -4.86 -6.93
CA VAL A 262 1.92 -5.43 -5.99
C VAL A 262 2.56 -6.39 -5.01
N ASN A 263 1.91 -6.58 -3.85
CA ASN A 263 2.32 -7.62 -2.91
C ASN A 263 1.54 -8.93 -3.11
N VAL A 264 0.30 -8.85 -3.61
CA VAL A 264 -0.58 -9.99 -3.89
C VAL A 264 -0.58 -10.27 -5.40
N PRO A 265 0.15 -11.30 -5.88
CA PRO A 265 0.37 -11.53 -7.30
C PRO A 265 -0.90 -12.05 -8.01
N GLU A 266 -1.85 -12.63 -7.28
CA GLU A 266 -3.13 -13.07 -7.83
C GLU A 266 -4.18 -11.96 -7.90
N SER A 267 -3.88 -10.73 -7.45
CA SER A 267 -4.85 -9.64 -7.35
C SER A 267 -5.41 -9.17 -8.71
N THR A 268 -6.53 -8.42 -8.68
CA THR A 268 -7.17 -7.88 -9.88
C THR A 268 -6.24 -6.94 -10.65
N ILE A 269 -5.54 -6.02 -9.97
CA ILE A 269 -4.55 -5.15 -10.62
C ILE A 269 -3.44 -5.99 -11.28
N ALA A 270 -2.95 -7.05 -10.62
CA ALA A 270 -1.93 -7.91 -11.19
C ALA A 270 -2.41 -8.61 -12.47
N ARG A 271 -3.62 -9.20 -12.45
CA ARG A 271 -4.22 -9.89 -13.60
C ARG A 271 -4.49 -8.94 -14.77
N GLU A 272 -4.85 -7.70 -14.49
CA GLU A 272 -5.14 -6.69 -15.51
C GLU A 272 -3.89 -5.93 -15.99
N SER A 273 -2.69 -6.22 -15.50
CA SER A 273 -1.44 -5.56 -15.93
C SER A 273 -0.74 -6.29 -17.07
N ASP A 274 0.06 -5.59 -17.87
CA ASP A 274 0.89 -6.20 -18.92
C ASP A 274 2.15 -6.85 -18.32
N ALA A 275 2.64 -6.31 -17.21
CA ALA A 275 3.71 -6.88 -16.40
C ALA A 275 3.53 -6.53 -14.92
N VAL A 276 4.09 -7.38 -14.05
CA VAL A 276 3.98 -7.25 -12.59
C VAL A 276 5.35 -7.42 -11.95
N LEU A 277 5.68 -6.50 -11.03
CA LEU A 277 6.83 -6.62 -10.13
C LEU A 277 6.29 -6.87 -8.72
N GLN A 278 6.57 -8.05 -8.18
CA GLN A 278 6.13 -8.41 -6.84
C GLN A 278 7.05 -7.83 -5.76
N THR A 279 6.48 -7.37 -4.64
CA THR A 279 7.23 -6.84 -3.50
C THR A 279 7.71 -7.91 -2.52
N TYR A 280 7.19 -9.14 -2.57
CA TYR A 280 7.59 -10.26 -1.70
C TYR A 280 7.58 -9.94 -0.19
N ALA A 281 6.74 -8.99 0.27
CA ALA A 281 6.69 -8.58 1.67
C ALA A 281 6.00 -9.61 2.59
N GLY A 282 5.39 -10.64 1.99
CA GLY A 282 4.47 -11.54 2.67
C GLY A 282 3.17 -10.84 3.08
N PRO A 283 2.25 -11.53 3.77
CA PRO A 283 0.99 -10.94 4.23
C PRO A 283 1.24 -9.74 5.15
N GLU A 284 0.51 -8.65 4.93
CA GLU A 284 0.52 -7.47 5.80
C GLU A 284 -0.90 -7.25 6.32
N VAL A 285 -1.09 -7.43 7.61
CA VAL A 285 -2.37 -7.48 8.32
C VAL A 285 -2.68 -6.12 8.95
N GLY A 286 -1.69 -5.44 9.53
CA GLY A 286 -1.90 -4.12 10.14
C GLY A 286 -2.45 -3.12 9.12
N VAL A 287 -3.49 -2.35 9.44
CA VAL A 287 -4.13 -1.43 8.48
C VAL A 287 -3.11 -0.42 7.92
N ALA A 288 -2.31 0.18 8.79
CA ALA A 288 -1.24 1.08 8.38
C ALA A 288 -0.11 0.30 7.69
N SER A 289 0.11 0.57 6.39
CA SER A 289 1.21 -0.03 5.62
C SER A 289 2.59 0.27 6.22
N THR A 290 3.46 -0.74 6.31
CA THR A 290 4.82 -0.62 6.85
C THR A 290 5.83 -1.31 5.95
N LYS A 291 5.93 -2.64 6.01
CA LYS A 291 6.83 -3.43 5.17
C LYS A 291 6.48 -3.39 3.70
N ALA A 292 5.20 -3.22 3.35
CA ALA A 292 4.82 -2.97 1.97
C ALA A 292 5.41 -1.65 1.44
N MET A 293 5.49 -0.60 2.25
CA MET A 293 6.13 0.66 1.84
C MET A 293 7.61 0.47 1.50
N THR A 294 8.39 -0.16 2.39
CA THR A 294 9.84 -0.31 2.17
C THR A 294 10.15 -1.25 1.01
N THR A 295 9.43 -2.37 0.89
CA THR A 295 9.57 -3.28 -0.25
C THR A 295 9.11 -2.65 -1.58
N GLN A 296 8.05 -1.82 -1.59
CA GLN A 296 7.69 -1.00 -2.77
C GLN A 296 8.85 -0.09 -3.18
N LEU A 297 9.47 0.61 -2.23
CA LEU A 297 10.66 1.43 -2.50
C LEU A 297 11.84 0.60 -3.01
N THR A 298 12.06 -0.60 -2.47
CA THR A 298 13.11 -1.51 -2.95
C THR A 298 12.88 -1.90 -4.41
N VAL A 299 11.66 -2.30 -4.79
CA VAL A 299 11.31 -2.62 -6.18
C VAL A 299 11.46 -1.38 -7.08
N LEU A 300 11.00 -0.21 -6.64
CA LEU A 300 11.14 1.05 -7.38
C LEU A 300 12.60 1.47 -7.58
N ALA A 301 13.47 1.22 -6.60
CA ALA A 301 14.90 1.44 -6.73
C ALA A 301 15.51 0.51 -7.78
N CYS A 302 15.18 -0.78 -7.77
CA CYS A 302 15.59 -1.73 -8.81
C CYS A 302 15.08 -1.31 -10.20
N LEU A 303 13.80 -0.94 -10.32
CA LEU A 303 13.21 -0.45 -11.56
C LEU A 303 13.91 0.81 -12.07
N THR A 304 14.26 1.74 -11.18
CA THR A 304 15.02 2.95 -11.53
C THR A 304 16.37 2.60 -12.15
N ILE A 305 17.12 1.69 -11.53
CA ILE A 305 18.43 1.25 -12.02
C ILE A 305 18.29 0.58 -13.40
N ALA A 306 17.33 -0.34 -13.55
CA ALA A 306 17.07 -1.02 -14.81
C ALA A 306 16.67 -0.05 -15.93
N LEU A 307 15.80 0.92 -15.63
CA LEU A 307 15.39 1.96 -16.56
C LEU A 307 16.57 2.87 -16.92
N GLY A 308 17.40 3.26 -15.95
CA GLY A 308 18.57 4.09 -16.19
C GLY A 308 19.58 3.42 -17.11
N ARG A 309 19.81 2.12 -16.93
CA ARG A 309 20.63 1.30 -17.82
C ARG A 309 20.01 1.21 -19.22
N ALA A 310 18.72 0.93 -19.33
CA ALA A 310 18.02 0.85 -20.62
C ALA A 310 18.00 2.19 -21.38
N LYS A 311 18.20 3.31 -20.67
CA LYS A 311 18.31 4.66 -21.22
C LYS A 311 19.75 5.14 -21.44
N ASP A 312 20.75 4.28 -21.23
CA ASP A 312 22.18 4.62 -21.28
C ASP A 312 22.55 5.83 -20.41
N SER A 313 21.79 6.07 -19.34
CA SER A 313 21.94 7.23 -18.45
C SER A 313 22.79 6.92 -17.21
N ILE A 314 22.93 5.64 -16.88
CA ILE A 314 23.92 5.13 -15.94
C ILE A 314 24.75 4.05 -16.65
N ASP A 315 26.04 4.02 -16.33
CA ASP A 315 26.95 2.97 -16.79
C ASP A 315 26.98 1.79 -15.81
N HIS A 316 27.74 0.75 -16.19
CA HIS A 316 27.89 -0.46 -15.39
C HIS A 316 28.45 -0.18 -13.99
N ASP A 317 29.41 0.75 -13.86
CA ASP A 317 30.04 1.05 -12.58
C ASP A 317 29.07 1.79 -11.64
N ARG A 318 28.26 2.70 -12.18
CA ARG A 318 27.20 3.35 -11.41
C ARG A 318 26.10 2.37 -11.02
N GLU A 319 25.68 1.47 -11.92
CA GLU A 319 24.75 0.39 -11.58
C GLU A 319 25.30 -0.45 -10.42
N ALA A 320 26.54 -0.94 -10.53
CA ALA A 320 27.16 -1.78 -9.50
C ALA A 320 27.29 -1.05 -8.14
N SER A 321 27.54 0.26 -8.16
CA SER A 321 27.55 1.10 -6.96
C SER A 321 26.17 1.20 -6.30
N LEU A 322 25.11 1.45 -7.08
CA LEU A 322 23.74 1.55 -6.57
C LEU A 322 23.22 0.19 -6.05
N VAL A 323 23.55 -0.90 -6.75
CA VAL A 323 23.25 -2.27 -6.30
C VAL A 323 24.01 -2.60 -5.02
N GLY A 324 25.27 -2.17 -4.89
CA GLY A 324 26.05 -2.28 -3.66
C GLY A 324 25.36 -1.59 -2.48
N ALA A 325 24.88 -0.36 -2.68
CA ALA A 325 24.12 0.37 -1.66
C ALA A 325 22.82 -0.34 -1.26
N LEU A 326 22.06 -0.86 -2.24
CA LEU A 326 20.85 -1.65 -1.97
C LEU A 326 21.14 -2.92 -1.16
N ALA A 327 22.22 -3.62 -1.48
CA ALA A 327 22.60 -4.85 -0.78
C ALA A 327 22.92 -4.63 0.72
N GLU A 328 23.27 -3.42 1.13
CA GLU A 328 23.50 -3.09 2.55
C GLU A 328 22.20 -2.80 3.32
N VAL A 329 21.11 -2.45 2.62
CA VAL A 329 19.86 -1.97 3.25
C VAL A 329 19.29 -2.95 4.28
N PRO A 330 19.22 -4.28 4.05
CA PRO A 330 18.73 -5.21 5.07
C PRO A 330 19.47 -5.09 6.41
N ALA A 331 20.81 -5.08 6.37
CA ALA A 331 21.63 -4.97 7.58
C ALA A 331 21.45 -3.59 8.25
N ARG A 332 21.38 -2.52 7.44
CA ARG A 332 21.15 -1.16 7.95
C ARG A 332 19.75 -0.96 8.52
N ALA A 333 18.73 -1.62 7.97
CA ALA A 333 17.40 -1.62 8.54
C ALA A 333 17.40 -2.24 9.95
N ALA A 334 18.15 -3.34 10.15
CA ALA A 334 18.34 -3.92 11.48
C ALA A 334 19.09 -2.97 12.43
N ASP A 335 20.11 -2.24 11.95
CA ASP A 335 20.79 -1.20 12.74
C ASP A 335 19.79 -0.12 13.20
N VAL A 336 18.87 0.31 12.31
CA VAL A 336 17.86 1.32 12.62
C VAL A 336 16.86 0.82 13.68
N LEU A 337 16.47 -0.45 13.65
CA LEU A 337 15.59 -1.05 14.67
C LEU A 337 16.20 -1.00 16.09
N ASN A 338 17.52 -0.90 16.23
CA ASN A 338 18.15 -0.72 17.55
C ASN A 338 17.82 0.62 18.22
N HIS A 339 17.21 1.57 17.49
CA HIS A 339 16.73 2.84 18.05
C HIS A 339 15.32 2.76 18.64
N ASP A 340 14.67 1.59 18.63
CA ASP A 340 13.28 1.39 19.08
C ASP A 340 13.00 1.99 20.47
N GLU A 341 13.83 1.64 21.45
CA GLU A 341 13.73 2.15 22.82
C GLU A 341 13.87 3.68 22.90
N HIS A 342 14.77 4.26 22.11
CA HIS A 342 14.93 5.72 22.08
C HIS A 342 13.72 6.40 21.43
N LEU A 343 13.20 5.84 20.34
CA LEU A 343 11.99 6.31 19.66
C LEU A 343 10.76 6.22 20.57
N ARG A 344 10.68 5.20 21.41
CA ARG A 344 9.65 5.08 22.45
C ARG A 344 9.72 6.19 23.50
N GLU A 345 10.93 6.59 23.91
CA GLU A 345 11.11 7.74 24.82
C GLU A 345 10.71 9.05 24.15
N LEU A 346 11.11 9.27 22.88
CA LEU A 346 10.71 10.45 22.11
C LEU A 346 9.20 10.52 21.88
N ALA A 347 8.53 9.37 21.69
CA ALA A 347 7.09 9.31 21.51
C ALA A 347 6.30 9.86 22.70
N LYS A 348 6.84 9.81 23.93
CA LYS A 348 6.22 10.43 25.11
C LYS A 348 6.06 11.93 24.92
N GLU A 349 7.05 12.58 24.31
CA GLU A 349 7.02 14.02 24.03
C GLU A 349 5.99 14.39 22.95
N ILE A 350 5.59 13.44 22.11
CA ILE A 350 4.64 13.63 21.00
C ILE A 350 3.21 13.27 21.43
N SER A 351 3.04 12.29 22.33
CA SER A 351 1.74 11.69 22.65
C SER A 351 0.67 12.67 23.15
N ASP A 352 1.10 13.73 23.84
CA ASP A 352 0.23 14.80 24.35
C ASP A 352 -0.01 15.94 23.34
N ALA A 353 0.72 15.94 22.22
CA ALA A 353 0.59 16.98 21.21
C ALA A 353 -0.74 16.84 20.45
N ARG A 354 -1.32 18.00 20.12
CA ARG A 354 -2.48 18.09 19.24
C ARG A 354 -2.06 18.07 17.78
N ASP A 355 -1.06 18.89 17.45
CA ASP A 355 -0.57 19.12 16.11
C ASP A 355 0.92 18.78 16.06
N VAL A 356 1.35 18.11 14.99
CA VAL A 356 2.73 17.68 14.79
C VAL A 356 3.12 17.91 13.34
N LEU A 357 4.27 18.54 13.11
CA LEU A 357 4.74 18.80 11.74
C LEU A 357 5.91 17.88 11.39
N TYR A 358 5.92 17.39 10.15
CA TYR A 358 7.03 16.63 9.57
C TYR A 358 7.66 17.43 8.45
N LEU A 359 8.99 17.60 8.47
CA LEU A 359 9.72 18.35 7.46
C LEU A 359 10.76 17.49 6.78
N GLY A 360 10.83 17.58 5.46
CA GLY A 360 11.85 16.94 4.66
C GLY A 360 12.10 17.70 3.35
N ARG A 361 13.21 17.39 2.67
CA ARG A 361 13.56 18.01 1.40
C ARG A 361 14.07 16.96 0.41
N GLY A 362 13.79 17.15 -0.88
CA GLY A 362 14.12 16.16 -1.91
C GLY A 362 13.45 14.82 -1.61
N VAL A 363 14.20 13.73 -1.66
CA VAL A 363 13.70 12.38 -1.34
C VAL A 363 13.23 12.22 0.11
N SER A 364 13.62 13.11 1.02
CA SER A 364 13.12 13.12 2.41
C SER A 364 11.74 13.79 2.55
N TYR A 365 11.27 14.55 1.56
CA TYR A 365 9.93 15.15 1.62
C TYR A 365 8.81 14.08 1.58
N PRO A 366 8.83 13.09 0.67
CA PRO A 366 7.89 11.98 0.73
C PRO A 366 7.96 11.16 2.03
N VAL A 367 9.16 11.04 2.64
CA VAL A 367 9.32 10.42 3.97
C VAL A 367 8.58 11.22 5.05
N ALA A 368 8.65 12.55 5.00
CA ALA A 368 7.92 13.43 5.91
C ALA A 368 6.40 13.29 5.75
N LEU A 369 5.91 13.19 4.51
CA LEU A 369 4.50 12.92 4.22
C LEU A 369 4.04 11.57 4.77
N GLU A 370 4.82 10.51 4.57
CA GLU A 370 4.52 9.18 5.08
C GLU A 370 4.53 9.14 6.61
N GLY A 371 5.53 9.74 7.26
CA GLY A 371 5.60 9.84 8.72
C GLY A 371 4.40 10.56 9.32
N ALA A 372 3.98 11.67 8.71
CA ALA A 372 2.76 12.39 9.09
C ALA A 372 1.50 11.54 8.87
N LEU A 373 1.41 10.80 7.77
CA LEU A 373 0.29 9.90 7.50
C LEU A 373 0.20 8.79 8.55
N LYS A 374 1.31 8.09 8.83
CA LYS A 374 1.33 7.04 9.87
C LYS A 374 0.90 7.59 11.22
N LEU A 375 1.47 8.71 11.65
CA LEU A 375 1.11 9.30 12.94
C LEU A 375 -0.38 9.66 12.99
N LYS A 376 -0.93 10.23 11.92
CA LYS A 376 -2.35 10.57 11.80
C LYS A 376 -3.26 9.35 11.84
N GLU A 377 -2.94 8.30 11.09
CA GLU A 377 -3.74 7.08 10.96
C GLU A 377 -3.92 6.36 12.30
N ILE A 378 -2.83 6.14 13.03
CA ILE A 378 -2.85 5.25 14.21
C ILE A 378 -2.91 5.99 15.54
N SER A 379 -2.45 7.25 15.63
CA SER A 379 -2.50 8.02 16.90
C SER A 379 -3.62 9.07 16.93
N TYR A 380 -4.22 9.39 15.78
CA TYR A 380 -5.21 10.47 15.59
C TYR A 380 -4.70 11.87 15.94
N ILE A 381 -3.40 12.06 16.10
CA ILE A 381 -2.77 13.37 16.17
C ILE A 381 -2.88 14.04 14.80
N HIS A 382 -3.14 15.34 14.78
CA HIS A 382 -3.15 16.10 13.54
C HIS A 382 -1.72 16.30 13.05
N ALA A 383 -1.26 15.36 12.24
CA ALA A 383 0.09 15.36 11.69
C ALA A 383 0.10 15.80 10.22
N GLU A 384 1.02 16.69 9.87
CA GLU A 384 1.13 17.23 8.50
C GLU A 384 2.59 17.25 8.03
N GLY A 385 2.81 16.79 6.79
CA GLY A 385 4.12 16.75 6.17
C GLY A 385 4.31 17.90 5.19
N TYR A 386 5.44 18.60 5.29
CA TYR A 386 5.78 19.73 4.43
C TYR A 386 7.16 19.58 3.81
N ALA A 387 7.29 20.09 2.59
CA ALA A 387 8.60 20.36 2.02
C ALA A 387 9.26 21.46 2.86
N ALA A 388 10.44 21.21 3.42
CA ALA A 388 11.07 22.09 4.41
C ALA A 388 11.22 23.55 3.92
N GLY A 389 11.42 23.74 2.61
CA GLY A 389 11.50 25.08 2.00
C GLY A 389 10.20 25.87 2.01
N GLU A 390 9.05 25.19 2.03
CA GLU A 390 7.73 25.82 1.99
C GLU A 390 7.30 26.37 3.35
N MET A 391 8.04 26.08 4.43
CA MET A 391 7.70 26.55 5.78
C MET A 391 7.44 28.07 5.82
N LYS A 392 8.28 28.86 5.15
CA LYS A 392 8.15 30.33 5.13
C LYS A 392 6.94 30.85 4.35
N HIS A 393 6.29 30.01 3.56
CA HIS A 393 5.20 30.39 2.67
C HIS A 393 3.81 30.25 3.32
N GLY A 394 3.76 30.13 4.66
CA GLY A 394 2.52 30.05 5.43
C GLY A 394 2.62 29.13 6.65
N PRO A 395 3.04 27.85 6.49
CA PRO A 395 3.00 26.84 7.55
C PRO A 395 3.79 27.20 8.82
N ILE A 396 4.82 28.02 8.72
CA ILE A 396 5.59 28.50 9.87
C ILE A 396 4.76 29.27 10.89
N ALA A 397 3.58 29.78 10.51
CA ALA A 397 2.64 30.42 11.43
C ALA A 397 2.01 29.44 12.44
N LEU A 398 2.09 28.13 12.18
CA LEU A 398 1.64 27.08 13.10
C LEU A 398 2.70 26.72 14.15
N ILE A 399 3.94 27.21 14.00
CA ILE A 399 5.00 26.98 14.98
C ILE A 399 4.77 27.91 16.17
N ASP A 400 4.55 27.30 17.34
CA ASP A 400 4.48 27.95 18.65
C ASP A 400 5.32 27.15 19.66
N ASP A 401 5.48 27.69 20.87
CA ASP A 401 6.26 27.09 21.94
C ASP A 401 5.81 25.65 22.23
N GLY A 402 6.71 24.70 21.96
CA GLY A 402 6.52 23.29 22.28
C GLY A 402 5.84 22.44 21.21
N VAL A 403 5.42 23.01 20.06
CA VAL A 403 4.90 22.21 18.93
C VAL A 403 5.98 21.24 18.44
N PRO A 404 5.75 19.91 18.46
CA PRO A 404 6.74 18.96 17.98
C PRO A 404 6.90 19.05 16.46
N VAL A 405 8.15 19.11 16.03
CA VAL A 405 8.51 19.13 14.61
C VAL A 405 9.53 18.03 14.34
N ILE A 406 9.14 17.01 13.57
CA ILE A 406 10.02 15.93 13.14
C ILE A 406 10.72 16.39 11.87
N VAL A 407 12.04 16.47 11.88
CA VAL A 407 12.84 16.88 10.73
C VAL A 407 13.65 15.70 10.23
N ILE A 408 13.42 15.26 8.99
CA ILE A 408 14.23 14.25 8.30
C ILE A 408 15.24 14.95 7.40
N ALA A 409 16.52 14.91 7.77
CA ALA A 409 17.60 15.51 6.98
C ALA A 409 18.89 14.69 7.09
N PRO A 410 19.07 13.63 6.28
CA PRO A 410 20.39 13.01 6.13
C PRO A 410 21.39 14.02 5.54
N LYS A 411 22.68 13.78 5.74
CA LYS A 411 23.77 14.64 5.28
C LYS A 411 24.04 14.44 3.78
N ASP A 412 23.09 14.91 2.99
CA ASP A 412 23.14 14.95 1.53
C ASP A 412 23.46 16.38 1.01
N GLU A 413 23.34 16.58 -0.30
CA GLU A 413 23.57 17.88 -0.95
C GLU A 413 22.57 18.99 -0.52
N LEU A 414 21.44 18.62 0.09
CA LEU A 414 20.38 19.51 0.55
C LEU A 414 20.43 19.77 2.06
N PHE A 415 21.31 19.08 2.79
CA PHE A 415 21.44 19.15 4.25
C PHE A 415 21.52 20.59 4.77
N GLU A 416 22.43 21.41 4.25
CA GLU A 416 22.61 22.81 4.69
C GLU A 416 21.35 23.66 4.52
N LYS A 417 20.56 23.39 3.47
CA LYS A 417 19.28 24.10 3.25
C LYS A 417 18.23 23.67 4.27
N THR A 418 18.14 22.37 4.54
CA THR A 418 17.21 21.82 5.55
C THR A 418 17.62 22.23 6.96
N ALA A 419 18.93 22.29 7.24
CA ALA A 419 19.51 22.80 8.49
C ALA A 419 19.07 24.23 8.79
N SER A 420 19.14 25.11 7.78
CA SER A 420 18.67 26.48 7.90
C SER A 420 17.17 26.54 8.22
N ASN A 421 16.34 25.68 7.61
CA ASN A 421 14.91 25.62 7.92
C ASN A 421 14.63 25.08 9.33
N MET A 422 15.40 24.10 9.79
CA MET A 422 15.31 23.58 11.16
C MET A 422 15.64 24.65 12.20
N GLN A 423 16.71 25.45 11.98
CA GLN A 423 17.07 26.55 12.88
C GLN A 423 15.96 27.60 12.97
N GLU A 424 15.24 27.85 11.89
CA GLU A 424 14.12 28.80 11.86
C GLU A 424 12.91 28.31 12.65
N VAL A 425 12.66 27.00 12.65
CA VAL A 425 11.64 26.36 13.49
C VAL A 425 12.01 26.51 14.97
N ILE A 426 13.26 26.18 15.33
CA ILE A 426 13.77 26.29 16.70
C ILE A 426 13.69 27.74 17.20
N ALA A 427 14.07 28.70 16.36
CA ALA A 427 14.02 30.12 16.70
C ALA A 427 12.60 30.65 16.99
N ARG A 428 11.55 29.87 16.69
CA ARG A 428 10.14 30.19 16.93
C ARG A 428 9.50 29.32 18.01
N GLY A 429 10.30 28.59 18.78
CA GLY A 429 9.80 27.76 19.89
C GLY A 429 9.43 26.32 19.50
N GLY A 430 9.57 25.95 18.22
CA GLY A 430 9.31 24.60 17.75
C GLY A 430 10.27 23.59 18.38
N ARG A 431 9.73 22.48 18.89
CA ARG A 431 10.51 21.43 19.54
C ARG A 431 10.92 20.38 18.51
N VAL A 432 12.17 20.45 18.05
CA VAL A 432 12.62 19.59 16.95
C VAL A 432 13.07 18.21 17.43
N ILE A 433 12.49 17.17 16.83
CA ILE A 433 13.01 15.80 16.84
C ILE A 433 13.72 15.58 15.50
N PHE A 434 15.02 15.32 15.54
CA PHE A 434 15.87 15.30 14.37
C PHE A 434 16.24 13.87 13.98
N ILE A 435 15.87 13.47 12.76
CA ILE A 435 16.23 12.17 12.16
C ILE A 435 17.27 12.44 11.06
N SER A 436 18.47 11.92 11.25
CA SER A 436 19.61 12.13 10.35
C SER A 436 20.58 10.96 10.49
N ASP A 437 21.49 10.78 9.52
CA ASP A 437 22.66 9.94 9.74
C ASP A 437 23.59 10.51 10.85
N THR A 438 24.55 9.70 11.31
CA THR A 438 25.50 10.07 12.36
C THR A 438 26.30 11.34 12.04
N ASP A 439 26.61 11.59 10.77
CA ASP A 439 27.38 12.75 10.37
C ASP A 439 26.54 14.04 10.45
N GLY A 440 25.28 14.01 10.02
CA GLY A 440 24.36 15.14 10.16
C GLY A 440 23.95 15.37 11.63
N ALA A 441 23.77 14.30 12.39
CA ALA A 441 23.53 14.36 13.84
C ALA A 441 24.68 15.04 14.59
N ALA A 442 25.94 14.82 14.17
CA ALA A 442 27.09 15.50 14.75
C ALA A 442 27.09 17.02 14.51
N VAL A 443 26.48 17.50 13.42
CA VAL A 443 26.43 18.92 13.06
C VAL A 443 25.29 19.65 13.79
N LEU A 444 24.06 19.13 13.70
CA LEU A 444 22.85 19.83 14.17
C LEU A 444 22.20 19.22 15.41
N GLY A 445 22.61 18.02 15.82
CA GLY A 445 21.92 17.28 16.87
C GLY A 445 21.86 18.02 18.21
N LYS A 446 22.87 18.86 18.52
CA LYS A 446 22.88 19.69 19.74
C LYS A 446 21.81 20.78 19.78
N LEU A 447 21.23 21.13 18.63
CA LEU A 447 20.16 22.12 18.53
C LEU A 447 18.77 21.49 18.67
N ALA A 448 18.66 20.16 18.47
CA ALA A 448 17.41 19.43 18.56
C ALA A 448 17.06 19.05 20.01
N ALA A 449 15.77 18.87 20.28
CA ALA A 449 15.29 18.33 21.55
C ALA A 449 15.52 16.81 21.65
N GLY A 450 15.47 16.11 20.51
CA GLY A 450 15.76 14.68 20.39
C GLY A 450 16.44 14.37 19.06
N VAL A 451 17.30 13.34 19.02
CA VAL A 451 18.07 12.99 17.83
C VAL A 451 18.09 11.48 17.62
N VAL A 452 17.69 11.05 16.43
CA VAL A 452 17.81 9.66 15.97
C VAL A 452 18.94 9.61 14.94
N ALA A 453 20.12 9.15 15.36
CA ALA A 453 21.33 9.11 14.55
C ALA A 453 21.45 7.77 13.82
N LEU A 454 21.00 7.73 12.56
CA LEU A 454 20.97 6.55 11.70
C LEU A 454 22.36 6.25 11.09
N PRO A 455 22.58 5.04 10.52
CA PRO A 455 23.82 4.74 9.82
C PRO A 455 24.05 5.62 8.59
N VAL A 456 25.32 5.94 8.30
CA VAL A 456 25.72 6.59 7.04
C VAL A 456 25.62 5.58 5.90
N VAL A 457 24.84 5.91 4.88
CA VAL A 457 24.62 5.10 3.67
C VAL A 457 24.62 5.99 2.43
N ASP A 458 24.64 5.39 1.24
CA ASP A 458 24.45 6.14 -0.01
C ASP A 458 23.08 6.85 0.00
N ALA A 459 23.05 8.11 -0.43
CA ALA A 459 21.85 8.94 -0.47
C ALA A 459 20.68 8.27 -1.20
N PHE A 460 20.98 7.43 -2.20
CA PHE A 460 19.99 6.68 -2.98
C PHE A 460 19.08 5.81 -2.09
N VAL A 461 19.62 5.17 -1.05
CA VAL A 461 18.86 4.23 -0.21
C VAL A 461 18.35 4.83 1.10
N THR A 462 18.75 6.07 1.42
CA THR A 462 18.29 6.76 2.64
C THR A 462 16.76 6.80 2.81
N PRO A 463 15.93 6.98 1.77
CA PRO A 463 14.48 7.04 1.95
C PRO A 463 13.91 5.73 2.47
N ILE A 464 14.49 4.58 2.09
CA ILE A 464 14.05 3.25 2.55
C ILE A 464 14.25 3.12 4.05
N LEU A 465 15.45 3.47 4.53
CA LEU A 465 15.80 3.38 5.95
C LEU A 465 15.04 4.41 6.79
N ASN A 466 14.83 5.62 6.27
CA ASN A 466 14.15 6.69 6.99
C ASN A 466 12.64 6.42 7.19
N MET A 467 12.04 5.45 6.49
CA MET A 467 10.65 5.02 6.77
C MET A 467 10.52 4.33 8.13
N ILE A 468 11.52 3.56 8.54
CA ILE A 468 11.48 2.76 9.77
C ILE A 468 11.35 3.62 11.04
N PRO A 469 12.17 4.67 11.28
CA PRO A 469 12.05 5.46 12.50
C PRO A 469 10.74 6.27 12.53
N VAL A 470 10.21 6.72 11.40
CA VAL A 470 8.92 7.44 11.39
C VAL A 470 7.75 6.50 11.67
N GLN A 471 7.83 5.23 11.23
CA GLN A 471 6.85 4.19 11.57
C GLN A 471 6.89 3.84 13.06
N LEU A 472 8.09 3.60 13.62
CA LEU A 472 8.26 3.30 15.05
C LEU A 472 7.80 4.46 15.95
N LEU A 473 8.11 5.70 15.55
CA LEU A 473 7.64 6.89 16.28
C LEU A 473 6.11 6.97 16.31
N ALA A 474 5.46 6.71 15.17
CA ALA A 474 4.00 6.65 15.09
C ALA A 474 3.42 5.51 15.93
N TYR A 475 4.01 4.31 15.85
CA TYR A 475 3.63 3.13 16.63
C TYR A 475 3.65 3.42 18.13
N HIS A 476 4.79 3.86 18.66
CA HIS A 476 4.92 4.12 20.11
C HIS A 476 4.00 5.25 20.56
N THR A 477 3.80 6.27 19.72
CA THR A 477 2.87 7.35 20.03
C THR A 477 1.43 6.85 20.14
N ALA A 478 0.99 5.98 19.22
CA ALA A 478 -0.33 5.37 19.25
C ALA A 478 -0.53 4.47 20.48
N VAL A 479 0.47 3.63 20.80
CA VAL A 479 0.45 2.79 22.01
C VAL A 479 0.31 3.64 23.28
N LEU A 480 1.06 4.74 23.39
CA LEU A 480 0.97 5.66 24.53
C LEU A 480 -0.40 6.34 24.64
N LYS A 481 -1.03 6.66 23.50
CA LYS A 481 -2.40 7.20 23.47
C LYS A 481 -3.48 6.16 23.72
N GLY A 482 -3.13 4.86 23.74
CA GLY A 482 -4.08 3.77 23.92
C GLY A 482 -5.05 3.59 22.75
N THR A 483 -4.64 3.97 21.54
CA THR A 483 -5.43 3.75 20.32
C THR A 483 -5.21 2.34 19.77
N ASP A 484 -6.15 1.82 18.97
CA ASP A 484 -5.97 0.55 18.27
C ASP A 484 -5.01 0.73 17.10
N VAL A 485 -3.81 0.16 17.23
CA VAL A 485 -2.73 0.26 16.24
C VAL A 485 -2.98 -0.60 15.02
N ASP A 486 -3.56 -1.80 15.21
CA ASP A 486 -3.76 -2.76 14.13
C ASP A 486 -5.04 -2.43 13.34
N GLN A 487 -6.08 -1.91 14.02
CA GLN A 487 -7.40 -1.59 13.46
C GLN A 487 -7.85 -0.16 13.85
N PRO A 488 -7.19 0.89 13.33
CA PRO A 488 -7.58 2.27 13.58
C PRO A 488 -9.00 2.54 13.10
N ARG A 489 -9.73 3.38 13.86
CA ARG A 489 -11.13 3.72 13.59
C ARG A 489 -11.29 4.34 12.20
N ASN A 490 -12.43 4.04 11.55
CA ASN A 490 -12.82 4.58 10.24
C ASN A 490 -11.90 4.21 9.07
N LEU A 491 -10.93 3.32 9.27
CA LEU A 491 -10.02 2.87 8.23
C LEU A 491 -10.20 1.37 7.98
N ALA A 492 -9.96 0.97 6.73
CA ALA A 492 -9.88 -0.42 6.31
C ALA A 492 -8.53 -0.65 5.64
N LYS A 493 -8.02 -1.89 5.71
CA LYS A 493 -6.71 -2.24 5.12
C LYS A 493 -6.63 -1.96 3.63
N SER A 494 -7.73 -2.17 2.91
CA SER A 494 -7.86 -1.85 1.50
C SER A 494 -9.20 -1.18 1.25
N VAL A 495 -9.19 -0.05 0.53
CA VAL A 495 -10.40 0.65 0.10
C VAL A 495 -10.86 0.02 -1.22
N THR A 496 -11.88 -0.82 -1.14
CA THR A 496 -12.42 -1.60 -2.27
C THR A 496 -13.77 -1.08 -2.77
N VAL A 497 -14.29 -0.02 -2.14
CA VAL A 497 -15.56 0.64 -2.47
C VAL A 497 -15.33 2.15 -2.64
N GLU A 498 -16.19 2.80 -3.41
CA GLU A 498 -16.19 4.26 -3.62
C GLU A 498 -17.17 4.96 -2.67
#